data_AF-A0A6B3F4I0-F1
#
_entry.id   AF-A0A6B3F4I0-F1
#
_cell.length_a   1.000
_cell.length_b   1.000
_cell.length_c   1.000
_cell.angle_alpha   90.00
_cell.angle_beta   90.00
_cell.angle_gamma   90.00
#
_symmetry.space_group_name_H-M   'P 1'
#
loop_
_entity.id
_entity.type
_entity.pdbx_description
1 polymer ?
#
loop_
_entity_poly.entity_id
_entity_poly.type
_entity_poly.pdbx_seq_one_letter_code
_entity_poly.pdbx_strand_id
1 'polypeptide(L)'
;GPAAPRTQWTGEFAPVLVSVPEARQTLRRVLPRLGVGCGELASLTVSELMANAVVHGGGTRPLLLLVAVEANRSVLIAVTDN
;
A
#
# COMPACT_ATOMS: atom_id res chain seq x y z
N GLY A 1 -22.35 11.27 -15.52
CA GLY A 1 -22.20 12.04 -14.27
C GLY A 1 -20.77 11.92 -13.79
N PRO A 2 -20.27 12.86 -12.95
CA PRO A 2 -18.91 12.75 -12.40
C PRO A 2 -18.77 11.44 -11.62
N ALA A 3 -17.68 10.71 -11.87
CA ALA A 3 -17.37 9.49 -11.12
C ALA A 3 -17.15 9.85 -9.64
N ALA A 4 -17.72 9.06 -8.73
CA ALA A 4 -17.42 9.20 -7.31
C ALA A 4 -15.91 9.12 -7.08
N PRO A 5 -15.35 9.88 -6.12
CA PRO A 5 -13.92 9.82 -5.81
C PRO A 5 -13.53 8.37 -5.50
N ARG A 6 -12.45 7.88 -6.12
CA ARG A 6 -11.88 6.59 -5.73
C ARG A 6 -11.36 6.71 -4.31
N THR A 7 -11.89 5.88 -3.41
CA THR A 7 -11.46 5.80 -2.01
C THR A 7 -10.47 4.67 -1.77
N GLN A 8 -10.17 3.86 -2.78
CA GLN A 8 -9.28 2.71 -2.65
C GLN A 8 -8.39 2.52 -3.89
N TRP A 9 -7.24 1.89 -3.65
CA TRP A 9 -6.30 1.44 -4.66
C TRP A 9 -5.71 0.09 -4.22
N THR A 10 -5.48 -0.78 -5.19
CA THR A 10 -4.82 -2.07 -5.00
C THR A 10 -3.70 -2.23 -6.02
N GLY A 11 -2.61 -2.88 -5.64
CA GLY A 11 -1.56 -3.26 -6.58
C GLY A 11 -0.75 -4.45 -6.09
N GLU A 12 -0.18 -5.18 -7.05
CA GLU A 12 0.64 -6.35 -6.82
C GLU A 12 2.12 -6.00 -6.88
N PHE A 13 2.91 -6.65 -6.02
CA PHE A 13 4.35 -6.51 -5.94
C PHE A 13 5.00 -7.89 -5.89
N ALA A 14 6.17 -8.02 -6.49
CA ALA A 14 6.96 -9.24 -6.35
C ALA A 14 7.42 -9.42 -4.89
N PRO A 15 7.50 -10.65 -4.37
CA PRO A 15 7.92 -10.92 -2.99
C PRO A 15 9.46 -10.83 -2.85
N VAL A 16 10.03 -9.67 -3.18
CA VAL A 16 11.48 -9.41 -3.15
C VAL A 16 11.77 -8.07 -2.48
N LEU A 17 12.94 -7.96 -1.83
CA LEU A 17 13.28 -6.77 -1.01
C LEU A 17 13.29 -5.47 -1.82
N VAL A 18 13.58 -5.52 -3.12
CA VAL A 18 13.53 -4.35 -4.01
C VAL A 18 12.11 -3.78 -4.15
N SER A 19 11.07 -4.57 -3.91
CA SER A 19 9.68 -4.09 -3.98
C SER A 19 9.25 -3.27 -2.76
N VAL A 20 10.02 -3.28 -1.65
CA VAL A 20 9.77 -2.41 -0.48
C VAL A 20 9.86 -0.91 -0.84
N PRO A 21 10.95 -0.40 -1.42
CA PRO A 21 11.00 1.00 -1.86
C PRO A 21 10.01 1.32 -2.99
N GLU A 22 9.68 0.37 -3.85
CA GLU A 22 8.68 0.53 -4.93
C GLU A 22 7.26 0.74 -4.36
N ALA A 23 6.88 -0.07 -3.38
CA ALA A 23 5.61 0.05 -2.67
C ALA A 23 5.50 1.39 -1.95
N ARG A 24 6.59 1.81 -1.27
CA ARG A 24 6.65 3.14 -0.62
C ARG A 24 6.49 4.28 -1.63
N GLN A 25 7.17 4.21 -2.78
CA GLN A 25 7.03 5.24 -3.81
C GLN A 25 5.62 5.27 -4.42
N THR A 26 5.00 4.09 -4.54
CA THR A 26 3.62 3.97 -5.01
C THR A 26 2.64 4.56 -4.03
N LEU A 27 2.78 4.29 -2.72
CA LEU A 27 1.97 4.90 -1.68
C LEU A 27 1.99 6.43 -1.75
N ARG A 28 3.17 7.04 -1.92
CA ARG A 28 3.34 8.50 -2.06
C ARG A 28 2.58 9.07 -3.26
N ARG A 29 2.41 8.28 -4.32
CA ARG A 29 1.63 8.66 -5.52
C ARG A 29 0.14 8.40 -5.36
N VAL A 30 -0.24 7.39 -4.58
CA VAL A 30 -1.62 6.93 -4.42
C VAL A 30 -2.37 7.79 -3.40
N LEU A 31 -1.79 8.04 -2.22
CA LEU A 31 -2.47 8.76 -1.13
C LEU A 31 -3.06 10.12 -1.55
N PRO A 32 -2.32 11.00 -2.26
CA PRO A 32 -2.88 12.28 -2.71
C PRO A 32 -4.06 12.13 -3.67
N ARG A 33 -4.06 11.06 -4.49
CA ARG A 33 -5.16 10.75 -5.42
C ARG A 33 -6.39 10.20 -4.71
N LEU A 34 -6.22 9.67 -3.50
CA LEU A 34 -7.30 9.28 -2.60
C LEU A 34 -7.75 10.42 -1.68
N GLY A 35 -7.19 11.63 -1.84
CA GLY A 35 -7.57 12.82 -1.08
C GLY A 35 -6.89 12.95 0.29
N VAL A 36 -5.82 12.20 0.56
CA VAL A 36 -5.07 12.24 1.82
C VAL A 36 -3.59 12.55 1.60
N GLY A 37 -3.00 13.31 2.51
CA GLY A 37 -1.56 13.57 2.50
C GLY A 37 -0.76 12.30 2.81
N CYS A 38 0.41 12.15 2.19
CA CYS A 38 1.34 11.08 2.56
C CYS A 38 2.23 11.54 3.72
N GLY A 39 1.88 11.14 4.94
CA GLY A 39 2.75 11.33 6.11
C GLY A 39 3.93 10.35 6.12
N GLU A 40 4.97 10.68 6.89
CA GLU A 40 6.12 9.80 7.10
C GLU A 40 5.71 8.46 7.72
N LEU A 41 4.73 8.47 8.64
CA LEU A 41 4.20 7.28 9.28
C LEU A 41 3.63 6.27 8.27
N ALA A 42 2.87 6.73 7.27
CA ALA A 42 2.30 5.84 6.25
C ALA A 42 3.39 5.19 5.38
N SER A 43 4.44 5.95 5.05
CA SER A 43 5.61 5.43 4.33
C SER A 43 6.38 4.39 5.15
N LEU A 44 6.49 4.60 6.46
CA LEU A 44 7.08 3.63 7.39
C LEU A 44 6.22 2.37 7.48
N THR A 45 4.91 2.50 7.71
CA THR A 45 3.97 1.37 7.78
C THR A 45 4.04 0.48 6.54
N VAL A 46 4.00 1.05 5.32
CA VAL A 46 4.15 0.25 4.10
C VAL A 46 5.52 -0.42 4.04
N SER A 47 6.59 0.26 4.45
CA SER A 47 7.93 -0.33 4.40
C SER A 47 8.02 -1.55 5.33
N GLU A 48 7.52 -1.44 6.56
CA GLU A 48 7.54 -2.53 7.54
C GLU A 48 6.64 -3.70 7.12
N LEU A 49 5.40 -3.42 6.69
CA LEU A 49 4.49 -4.49 6.25
C LEU A 49 5.04 -5.26 5.05
N MET A 50 5.59 -4.54 4.05
CA MET A 50 6.20 -5.17 2.88
C MET A 50 7.47 -5.93 3.24
N ALA A 51 8.35 -5.37 4.08
CA ALA A 51 9.56 -6.06 4.53
C ALA A 51 9.23 -7.34 5.28
N ASN A 52 8.26 -7.30 6.19
CA ASN A 52 7.79 -8.48 6.92
C ASN A 52 7.24 -9.54 5.97
N ALA A 53 6.40 -9.16 5.01
CA ALA A 53 5.85 -10.10 4.04
C ALA A 53 6.94 -10.74 3.16
N VAL A 54 7.94 -9.97 2.73
CA VAL A 54 9.07 -10.50 1.94
C VAL A 54 9.96 -11.43 2.77
N VAL A 55 10.29 -11.05 4.00
CA VAL A 55 11.23 -11.80 4.85
C VAL A 55 10.59 -13.05 5.46
N HIS A 56 9.31 -12.97 5.83
CA HIS A 56 8.62 -14.01 6.59
C HIS A 56 7.55 -14.76 5.80
N GLY A 57 7.01 -14.18 4.71
CA GLY A 57 5.93 -14.80 3.93
C GLY A 57 6.36 -16.07 3.18
N GLY A 58 7.66 -16.27 2.97
CA GLY A 58 8.24 -17.55 2.50
C GLY A 58 7.77 -18.06 1.13
N GLY A 59 6.98 -17.27 0.39
CA GLY A 59 6.30 -17.65 -0.84
C GLY A 59 6.87 -16.99 -2.10
N THR A 60 6.56 -17.59 -3.26
CA THR A 60 6.83 -17.02 -4.60
C THR A 60 5.64 -16.23 -5.15
N ARG A 61 4.54 -16.14 -4.40
CA ARG A 61 3.31 -15.48 -4.81
C ARG A 61 3.43 -13.95 -4.66
N PRO A 62 2.78 -13.17 -5.53
CA PRO A 62 2.77 -11.72 -5.41
C PRO A 62 2.15 -11.25 -4.09
N LEU A 63 2.70 -10.17 -3.56
CA LEU A 63 2.16 -9.43 -2.42
C LEU A 63 1.11 -8.45 -2.92
N LEU A 64 -0.09 -8.47 -2.32
CA LEU A 64 -1.14 -7.51 -2.62
C LEU A 64 -1.10 -6.36 -1.61
N LEU A 65 -0.87 -5.14 -2.08
CA LEU A 65 -0.97 -3.92 -1.29
C LEU A 65 -2.33 -3.25 -1.54
N LEU A 66 -3.15 -3.15 -0.49
CA LEU A 66 -4.38 -2.37 -0.45
C LEU A 66 -4.13 -1.05 0.29
N VAL A 67 -4.56 0.06 -0.32
CA VAL A 67 -4.59 1.39 0.31
C VAL A 67 -6.01 1.93 0.17
N ALA A 68 -6.66 2.20 1.29
CA ALA A 68 -8.00 2.77 1.30
C ALA A 68 -8.12 3.95 2.27
N VAL A 69 -9.02 4.88 1.95
CA VAL A 69 -9.42 5.98 2.81
C VAL A 69 -10.85 5.72 3.26
N GLU A 70 -11.02 5.53 4.55
CA GLU A 70 -12.32 5.28 5.17
C GLU A 70 -13.16 6.56 5.29
N ALA A 71 -14.46 6.41 5.57
CA ALA A 71 -15.38 7.54 5.73
C ALA A 71 -14.98 8.51 6.86
N ASN A 72 -14.30 8.01 7.90
CA ASN A 72 -13.74 8.79 9.01
C ASN A 72 -12.39 9.46 8.67
N ARG A 73 -11.93 9.38 7.41
CA ARG A 73 -10.62 9.84 6.90
C ARG A 73 -9.40 9.07 7.42
N SER A 74 -9.61 7.92 8.07
CA SER A 74 -8.54 6.99 8.40
C SER A 74 -7.97 6.36 7.14
N VAL A 75 -6.68 6.07 7.16
CA VAL A 75 -5.98 5.38 6.07
C VAL A 75 -5.79 3.92 6.47
N LEU A 76 -6.41 3.02 5.71
CA LEU A 76 -6.18 1.59 5.79
C LEU A 76 -5.02 1.23 4.84
N ILE A 77 -4.03 0.53 5.36
CA ILE A 77 -2.92 -0.04 4.60
C ILE A 77 -2.84 -1.52 4.97
N ALA A 78 -3.00 -2.39 3.99
CA ALA A 78 -2.90 -3.83 4.20
C ALA A 78 -1.98 -4.47 3.14
N VAL A 79 -1.17 -5.42 3.58
CA VAL A 79 -0.35 -6.28 2.72
C VAL A 79 -0.83 -7.71 2.94
N THR A 80 -1.16 -8.40 1.86
CA THR A 80 -1.54 -9.81 1.89
C THR A 80 -0.57 -10.61 1.06
N ASP A 81 0.04 -11.64 1.65
CA ASP A 81 0.69 -12.72 0.94
C ASP A 81 -0.38 -13.76 0.56
N ASN A 82 -0.60 -13.94 -0.74
CA ASN A 82 -1.46 -15.03 -1.20
C ASN A 82 -0.76 -16.37 -1.07
#